data_AF-X5PPZ9-F1
#
_entry.id   AF-X5PPZ9-F1
#
_cell.length_a   1.000
_cell.length_b   1.000
_cell.length_c   1.000
_cell.angle_alpha   90.00
_cell.angle_beta   90.00
_cell.angle_gamma   90.00
#
_symmetry.space_group_name_H-M   'P 1'
#
loop_
_entity.id
_entity.type
_entity.pdbx_description
1 polymer ?
#
loop_
_entity_poly.entity_id
_entity_poly.type
_entity_poly.pdbx_seq_one_letter_code
_entity_poly.pdbx_strand_id
1 'polypeptide(L)'
;MVRWYLPGAIAGAAAGSWLFANSRAEWLQILIGIYLIGAVWEFRGGARERSYRARRWWFLPAGLIVALLSALMGTVGPVLNSLYLNYGSEKETLVATKSVNSFVTDVVKIAVFTGLGALGGQAAVYGVAAGLGAALANLLAKRWLERLSGRQFRGLVVALMAVSGALMIWNQHSFVVQAWRAATRMS
;
A
#
# COMPACT_ATOMS: atom_id res chain seq x y z
N MET A 1 0.74 12.40 -18.28
CA MET A 1 0.49 11.23 -17.42
C MET A 1 -0.19 11.67 -16.12
N VAL A 2 0.38 12.61 -15.37
CA VAL A 2 -0.21 13.22 -14.15
C VAL A 2 -1.69 13.63 -14.34
N ARG A 3 -2.01 14.39 -15.40
CA ARG A 3 -3.40 14.84 -15.68
C ARG A 3 -4.43 13.71 -15.84
N TRP A 4 -4.00 12.55 -16.32
CA TRP A 4 -4.89 11.37 -16.48
C TRP A 4 -4.92 10.51 -15.21
N TYR A 5 -3.86 10.51 -14.42
CA TYR A 5 -3.75 9.74 -13.19
C TYR A 5 -4.46 10.40 -12.00
N LEU A 6 -4.24 11.70 -11.81
CA LEU A 6 -4.67 12.43 -10.61
C LEU A 6 -6.18 12.36 -10.34
N PRO A 7 -7.09 12.52 -11.31
CA PRO A 7 -8.53 12.44 -11.04
C PRO A 7 -8.92 11.07 -10.45
N GLY A 8 -8.38 9.99 -11.03
CA GLY A 8 -8.56 8.65 -10.52
C GLY A 8 -7.94 8.47 -9.14
N ALA A 9 -6.71 8.93 -8.95
CA ALA A 9 -6.00 8.82 -7.67
C ALA A 9 -6.66 9.60 -6.54
N ILE A 10 -7.17 10.81 -6.79
CA ILE A 10 -7.92 11.59 -5.81
C ILE A 10 -9.19 10.85 -5.40
N ALA A 11 -9.97 10.37 -6.39
CA ALA A 11 -11.18 9.59 -6.10
C ALA A 11 -10.87 8.30 -5.34
N GLY A 12 -9.83 7.58 -5.75
CA GLY A 12 -9.38 6.35 -5.11
C GLY A 12 -8.88 6.58 -3.68
N ALA A 13 -8.07 7.61 -3.47
CA ALA A 13 -7.58 8.00 -2.14
C ALA A 13 -8.74 8.37 -1.22
N ALA A 14 -9.68 9.17 -1.70
CA ALA A 14 -10.85 9.56 -0.91
C ALA A 14 -11.72 8.35 -0.56
N ALA A 15 -12.04 7.50 -1.54
CA ALA A 15 -12.84 6.29 -1.34
C ALA A 15 -12.13 5.30 -0.40
N GLY A 16 -10.83 5.08 -0.59
CA GLY A 16 -10.04 4.17 0.24
C GLY A 16 -9.87 4.67 1.67
N SER A 17 -9.64 5.97 1.88
CA SER A 17 -9.58 6.56 3.22
C SER A 17 -10.93 6.54 3.92
N TRP A 18 -12.01 6.83 3.18
CA TRP A 18 -13.35 6.70 3.73
C TRP A 18 -13.66 5.26 4.13
N LEU A 19 -13.32 4.29 3.27
CA LEU A 19 -13.52 2.87 3.55
C LEU A 19 -12.67 2.43 4.75
N PHE A 20 -11.41 2.85 4.83
CA PHE A 20 -10.54 2.58 5.98
C PHE A 20 -11.16 3.11 7.29
N ALA A 21 -11.57 4.37 7.32
CA ALA A 21 -12.10 5.01 8.52
C ALA A 21 -13.43 4.41 9.00
N ASN A 22 -14.22 3.82 8.09
CA ASN A 22 -15.50 3.20 8.40
C ASN A 22 -15.44 1.66 8.46
N SER A 23 -14.26 1.06 8.28
CA SER A 23 -14.09 -0.39 8.32
C SER A 23 -13.72 -0.85 9.72
N ARG A 24 -14.13 -2.09 10.04
CA ARG A 24 -13.67 -2.76 11.25
C ARG A 24 -12.19 -3.12 11.13
N ALA A 25 -11.43 -2.92 12.20
CA ALA A 25 -9.99 -3.14 12.21
C ALA A 25 -9.62 -4.59 11.88
N GLU A 26 -10.46 -5.55 12.25
CA GLU A 26 -10.30 -6.99 12.00
C GLU A 26 -10.23 -7.28 10.49
N TRP A 27 -11.15 -6.71 9.71
CA TRP A 27 -11.17 -6.86 8.25
C TRP A 27 -9.95 -6.21 7.59
N LEU A 28 -9.57 -5.03 8.05
CA LEU A 28 -8.36 -4.34 7.56
C LEU A 28 -7.11 -5.18 7.85
N GLN A 29 -6.98 -5.73 9.05
CA GLN A 29 -5.84 -6.57 9.41
C GLN A 29 -5.76 -7.86 8.58
N ILE A 30 -6.89 -8.53 8.35
CA ILE A 30 -6.94 -9.71 7.47
C ILE A 30 -6.54 -9.32 6.05
N LEU A 31 -7.10 -8.24 5.50
CA LEU A 31 -6.84 -7.79 4.13
C LEU A 31 -5.37 -7.38 3.93
N ILE A 32 -4.78 -6.64 4.88
CA ILE A 32 -3.36 -6.30 4.88
C ILE A 32 -2.51 -7.56 5.01
N GLY A 33 -2.90 -8.50 5.88
CA GLY A 33 -2.20 -9.77 6.05
C GLY A 33 -2.15 -10.59 4.76
N ILE A 34 -3.29 -10.73 4.08
CA ILE A 34 -3.37 -11.40 2.77
C ILE A 34 -2.50 -10.67 1.75
N TYR A 35 -2.53 -9.34 1.71
CA TYR A 35 -1.69 -8.55 0.83
C TYR A 35 -0.20 -8.80 1.07
N LEU A 36 0.26 -8.81 2.32
CA LEU A 36 1.66 -9.09 2.66
C LEU A 36 2.09 -10.49 2.22
N ILE A 37 1.25 -11.51 2.45
CA ILE A 37 1.51 -12.88 1.98
C ILE A 37 1.55 -12.92 0.45
N GLY A 38 0.61 -12.28 -0.25
CA GLY A 38 0.60 -12.23 -1.72
C GLY A 38 1.82 -11.52 -2.29
N ALA A 39 2.25 -10.43 -1.66
CA ALA A 39 3.39 -9.64 -2.10
C ALA A 39 4.73 -10.39 -1.94
N VAL A 40 4.82 -11.45 -1.12
CA VAL A 40 5.96 -12.38 -1.12
C VAL A 40 6.15 -13.03 -2.50
N TRP A 41 5.06 -13.37 -3.19
CA TRP A 41 5.13 -13.99 -4.53
C TRP A 41 5.59 -12.99 -5.57
N GLU A 42 5.13 -11.75 -5.47
CA GLU A 42 5.58 -10.65 -6.32
C GLU A 42 7.07 -10.35 -6.12
N PHE A 43 7.56 -10.31 -4.88
CA PHE A 43 8.98 -10.08 -4.60
C PHE A 43 9.90 -11.22 -5.05
N ARG A 44 9.35 -12.44 -5.24
CA ARG A 44 10.05 -13.59 -5.82
C ARG A 44 10.02 -13.59 -7.35
N GLY A 45 8.98 -13.03 -7.96
CA GLY A 45 8.86 -12.84 -9.40
C GLY A 45 9.67 -11.62 -9.87
N GLY A 46 10.74 -11.84 -10.63
CA GLY A 46 11.56 -10.75 -11.17
C GLY A 46 10.75 -9.70 -11.94
N ALA A 47 11.25 -8.46 -11.96
CA ALA A 47 10.63 -7.33 -12.63
C ALA A 47 10.25 -7.70 -14.08
N ARG A 48 8.95 -7.68 -14.39
CA ARG A 48 8.49 -7.92 -15.76
C ARG A 48 8.97 -6.79 -16.67
N GLU A 49 9.68 -7.18 -17.72
CA GLU A 49 10.09 -6.30 -18.81
C GLU A 49 8.87 -5.76 -19.57
N ARG A 50 9.13 -4.76 -20.43
CA ARG A 50 8.10 -4.09 -21.25
C ARG A 50 7.31 -5.11 -22.06
N SER A 51 6.08 -5.38 -21.64
CA SER A 51 5.25 -6.44 -22.23
C SER A 51 4.11 -5.90 -23.09
N TYR A 52 3.83 -4.60 -23.07
CA TYR A 52 2.67 -4.03 -23.78
C TYR A 52 2.82 -2.53 -24.07
N ARG A 53 2.05 -2.00 -25.05
CA ARG A 53 1.94 -0.55 -25.29
C ARG A 53 0.86 0.06 -24.39
N ALA A 54 1.26 0.82 -23.38
CA ALA A 54 0.32 1.46 -22.46
C ALA A 54 -0.44 2.63 -23.13
N ARG A 55 -1.75 2.73 -22.91
CA ARG A 55 -2.57 3.86 -23.37
C ARG A 55 -2.71 4.92 -22.29
N ARG A 56 -2.81 6.20 -22.68
CA ARG A 56 -2.92 7.35 -21.75
C ARG A 56 -4.09 7.24 -20.77
N TRP A 57 -5.22 6.68 -21.20
CA TRP A 57 -6.40 6.56 -20.35
C TRP A 57 -6.25 5.51 -19.24
N TRP A 58 -5.33 4.54 -19.36
CA TRP A 58 -5.10 3.51 -18.33
C TRP A 58 -4.61 4.09 -17.01
N PHE A 59 -4.01 5.27 -17.04
CA PHE A 59 -3.59 5.98 -15.83
C PHE A 59 -4.75 6.37 -14.92
N LEU A 60 -5.96 6.57 -15.45
CA LEU A 60 -7.13 6.94 -14.66
C LEU A 60 -7.62 5.78 -13.77
N PRO A 61 -7.98 4.59 -14.30
CA PRO A 61 -8.36 3.46 -13.45
C PRO A 61 -7.17 2.94 -12.63
N ALA A 62 -5.94 3.01 -13.14
CA ALA A 62 -4.76 2.65 -12.36
C ALA A 62 -4.57 3.58 -11.15
N GLY A 63 -4.79 4.89 -11.32
CA GLY A 63 -4.75 5.85 -10.22
C GLY A 63 -5.80 5.55 -9.16
N LEU A 64 -7.04 5.27 -9.58
CA LEU A 64 -8.11 4.90 -8.68
C LEU A 64 -7.77 3.66 -7.86
N ILE A 65 -7.41 2.56 -8.53
CA ILE A 65 -7.15 1.28 -7.85
C ILE A 65 -5.93 1.40 -6.94
N VAL A 66 -4.83 1.97 -7.42
CA VAL A 66 -3.61 2.07 -6.61
C VAL A 66 -3.80 2.99 -5.41
N ALA A 67 -4.44 4.15 -5.58
CA ALA A 67 -4.64 5.08 -4.46
C ALA A 67 -5.63 4.53 -3.42
N LEU A 68 -6.68 3.83 -3.86
CA LEU A 68 -7.64 3.15 -2.97
C LEU A 68 -6.95 2.07 -2.14
N LEU A 69 -6.27 1.15 -2.82
CA LEU A 69 -5.53 0.07 -2.17
C LEU A 69 -4.41 0.63 -1.28
N SER A 70 -3.81 1.75 -1.66
CA SER A 70 -2.80 2.43 -0.86
C SER A 70 -3.38 3.01 0.44
N ALA A 71 -4.59 3.56 0.41
CA ALA A 71 -5.23 4.05 1.62
C ALA A 71 -5.63 2.90 2.58
N LEU A 72 -5.99 1.73 2.04
CA LEU A 72 -6.36 0.56 2.85
C LEU A 72 -5.15 -0.20 3.41
N MET A 73 -4.10 -0.36 2.62
CA MET A 73 -3.01 -1.33 2.88
C MET A 73 -1.61 -0.72 2.89
N GLY A 74 -1.49 0.59 2.73
CA GLY A 74 -0.20 1.29 2.69
C GLY A 74 0.34 1.47 1.27
N THR A 75 1.45 0.83 0.90
CA THR A 75 2.06 1.03 -0.43
C THR A 75 1.84 -0.17 -1.32
N VAL A 76 1.27 0.05 -2.50
CA VAL A 76 1.07 -0.97 -3.54
C VAL A 76 2.19 -0.83 -4.58
N GLY A 77 2.92 -1.92 -4.83
CA GLY A 77 4.25 -1.90 -5.46
C GLY A 77 4.30 -1.60 -6.98
N PRO A 78 4.85 -2.51 -7.81
CA PRO A 78 5.38 -2.22 -9.14
C PRO A 78 4.36 -2.05 -10.27
N VAL A 79 3.05 -2.12 -10.00
CA VAL A 79 1.99 -1.96 -11.01
C VAL A 79 2.14 -0.65 -11.78
N LEU A 80 2.38 0.46 -11.07
CA LEU A 80 2.61 1.76 -11.69
C LEU A 80 3.94 1.82 -12.43
N ASN A 81 5.00 1.25 -11.86
CA ASN A 81 6.32 1.25 -12.49
C ASN A 81 6.26 0.56 -13.87
N SER A 82 5.57 -0.59 -13.96
CA SER A 82 5.35 -1.26 -15.24
C SER A 82 4.56 -0.38 -16.21
N LEU A 83 3.48 0.28 -15.76
CA LEU A 83 2.67 1.15 -16.60
C LEU A 83 3.46 2.36 -17.15
N TYR A 84 4.28 3.01 -16.32
CA TYR A 84 5.14 4.13 -16.74
C TYR A 84 6.21 3.70 -17.74
N LEU A 85 6.86 2.56 -17.51
CA LEU A 85 7.90 2.01 -18.40
C LEU A 85 7.33 1.59 -19.75
N ASN A 86 6.13 1.00 -19.77
CA ASN A 86 5.40 0.60 -21.00
C ASN A 86 4.78 1.79 -21.74
N TYR A 87 4.64 2.95 -21.09
CA TYR A 87 4.24 4.20 -21.73
C TYR A 87 5.43 4.96 -22.36
N GLY A 88 6.66 4.50 -22.13
CA GLY A 88 7.88 5.11 -22.68
C GLY A 88 8.47 6.24 -21.83
N SER A 89 8.14 6.29 -20.54
CA SER A 89 8.65 7.33 -19.64
C SER A 89 10.13 7.12 -19.32
N GLU A 90 10.91 8.19 -19.36
CA GLU A 90 12.27 8.22 -18.81
C GLU A 90 12.24 8.09 -17.28
N LYS A 91 13.37 7.65 -16.70
CA LYS A 91 13.47 7.33 -15.27
C LYS A 91 13.24 8.57 -14.41
N GLU A 92 13.76 9.70 -14.82
CA GLU A 92 13.66 11.00 -14.16
C GLU A 92 12.20 11.47 -14.12
N THR A 93 11.51 11.36 -15.26
CA THR A 93 10.09 11.70 -15.39
C THR A 93 9.21 10.77 -14.55
N LEU A 94 9.55 9.47 -14.48
CA LEU A 94 8.86 8.49 -13.63
C LEU A 94 8.98 8.87 -12.15
N VAL A 95 10.19 9.15 -11.68
CA VAL A 95 10.45 9.54 -10.29
C VAL A 95 9.71 10.83 -9.92
N ALA A 96 9.83 11.88 -10.75
CA ALA A 96 9.15 13.15 -10.51
C ALA A 96 7.61 12.98 -10.47
N THR A 97 7.06 12.25 -11.45
CA THR A 97 5.62 11.98 -11.52
C THR A 97 5.13 11.19 -10.31
N LYS A 98 5.89 10.18 -9.87
CA LYS A 98 5.54 9.37 -8.70
C LYS A 98 5.49 10.22 -7.44
N SER A 99 6.47 11.10 -7.22
CA SER A 99 6.49 12.00 -6.07
C SER A 99 5.28 12.94 -6.05
N VAL A 100 4.94 13.57 -7.18
CA VAL A 100 3.75 14.43 -7.27
C VAL A 100 2.47 13.65 -6.99
N ASN A 101 2.33 12.46 -7.59
CA ASN A 101 1.15 11.62 -7.42
C ASN A 101 0.99 11.14 -5.97
N SER A 102 2.08 10.70 -5.33
CA SER A 102 2.08 10.30 -3.92
C SER A 102 1.74 11.48 -3.02
N PHE A 103 2.36 12.65 -3.24
CA PHE A 103 2.07 13.85 -2.45
C PHE A 103 0.58 14.22 -2.50
N VAL A 104 0.00 14.33 -3.71
CA VAL A 104 -1.43 14.66 -3.84
C VAL A 104 -2.32 13.60 -3.18
N THR A 105 -1.99 12.32 -3.38
CA THR A 105 -2.75 11.20 -2.78
C THR A 105 -2.71 11.27 -1.26
N ASP A 106 -1.55 11.52 -0.65
CA ASP A 106 -1.39 11.57 0.79
C ASP A 106 -2.04 12.82 1.41
N VAL A 107 -2.01 13.96 0.71
CA VAL A 107 -2.79 15.15 1.10
C VAL A 107 -4.29 14.84 1.16
N VAL A 108 -4.83 14.14 0.16
CA VAL A 108 -6.24 13.72 0.14
C VAL A 108 -6.56 12.79 1.31
N LYS A 109 -5.69 11.80 1.59
CA LYS A 109 -5.89 10.88 2.72
C LYS A 109 -5.95 11.63 4.05
N ILE A 110 -5.02 12.55 4.29
CA ILE A 110 -4.99 13.36 5.51
C ILE A 110 -6.29 14.17 5.62
N ALA A 111 -6.68 14.87 4.55
CA ALA A 111 -7.90 15.67 4.54
C ALA A 111 -9.14 14.83 4.87
N VAL A 112 -9.27 13.64 4.27
CA VAL A 112 -10.40 12.73 4.51
C VAL A 112 -10.37 12.15 5.92
N PHE A 113 -9.22 11.65 6.39
CA PHE A 113 -9.13 11.12 7.75
C PHE A 113 -9.37 12.18 8.83
N THR A 114 -8.87 13.40 8.62
CA THR A 114 -9.17 14.53 9.51
C THR A 114 -10.64 14.90 9.45
N GLY A 115 -11.22 15.01 8.25
CA GLY A 115 -12.64 15.34 8.06
C GLY A 115 -13.60 14.30 8.65
N LEU A 116 -13.19 13.03 8.69
CA LEU A 116 -13.92 11.93 9.34
C LEU A 116 -13.62 11.78 10.84
N GLY A 117 -12.75 12.61 11.41
CA GLY A 117 -12.34 12.53 12.81
C GLY A 117 -11.42 11.35 13.14
N ALA A 118 -10.98 10.57 12.16
CA ALA A 118 -10.11 9.40 12.32
C ALA A 118 -8.66 9.75 12.73
N LEU A 119 -8.23 11.00 12.51
CA LEU A 119 -6.92 11.52 12.93
C LEU A 119 -6.96 12.35 14.22
N GLY A 120 -8.04 12.26 15.02
CA GLY A 120 -8.16 12.98 16.29
C GLY A 120 -7.52 12.27 17.51
N GLY A 121 -7.21 13.03 18.56
CA GLY A 121 -6.84 12.50 19.87
C GLY A 121 -5.60 11.61 19.88
N GLN A 122 -5.69 10.41 20.46
CA GLN A 122 -4.58 9.46 20.56
C GLN A 122 -4.09 8.97 19.20
N ALA A 123 -4.96 8.91 18.19
CA ALA A 123 -4.58 8.47 16.84
C ALA A 123 -3.52 9.40 16.22
N ALA A 124 -3.62 10.72 16.44
CA ALA A 124 -2.61 11.68 16.01
C ALA A 124 -1.24 11.42 16.67
N VAL A 125 -1.25 11.15 17.98
CA VAL A 125 -0.03 10.88 18.76
C VAL A 125 0.64 9.59 18.26
N TYR A 126 -0.13 8.52 18.09
CA TYR A 126 0.39 7.27 17.55
C TYR A 126 0.87 7.41 16.11
N GLY A 127 0.17 8.20 15.28
CA GLY A 127 0.59 8.50 13.91
C GLY A 127 1.93 9.24 13.85
N VAL A 128 2.10 10.28 14.68
CA VAL A 128 3.37 11.03 14.79
C VAL A 128 4.49 10.13 15.32
N ALA A 129 4.23 9.37 16.38
CA ALA A 129 5.21 8.45 16.96
C ALA A 129 5.65 7.38 15.94
N ALA A 130 4.70 6.79 15.19
CA ALA A 130 4.99 5.84 14.14
C ALA A 130 5.80 6.48 13.00
N GLY A 131 5.45 7.69 12.58
CA GLY A 131 6.17 8.44 11.55
C GLY A 131 7.62 8.75 11.95
N LEU A 132 7.84 9.25 13.17
CA LEU A 132 9.18 9.51 13.70
C LEU A 132 9.99 8.21 13.86
N GLY A 133 9.35 7.15 14.36
CA GLY A 133 9.97 5.83 14.48
C GLY A 133 10.42 5.29 13.12
N ALA A 134 9.58 5.40 12.09
CA ALA A 134 9.93 5.01 10.73
C ALA A 134 11.08 5.84 10.15
N ALA A 135 11.08 7.16 10.39
CA ALA A 135 12.16 8.04 9.94
C ALA A 135 13.51 7.68 10.60
N LEU A 136 13.51 7.49 11.93
CA LEU A 136 14.70 7.06 12.67
C LEU A 136 15.18 5.67 12.22
N ALA A 137 14.26 4.72 12.06
CA ALA A 137 14.59 3.39 11.55
C ALA A 137 15.26 3.47 10.17
N ASN A 138 14.77 4.32 9.27
CA ASN A 138 15.36 4.48 7.94
C ASN A 138 16.78 5.08 8.00
N LEU A 139 17.00 6.07 8.87
CA LEU A 139 18.33 6.68 9.08
C LEU A 139 19.35 5.68 9.62
N LEU A 140 18.95 4.85 10.59
CA LEU A 140 19.81 3.85 11.21
C LEU A 140 20.04 2.63 10.30
N ALA A 141 19.00 2.17 9.62
CA ALA A 141 19.06 1.00 8.75
C ALA A 141 19.92 1.24 7.51
N LYS A 142 20.05 2.48 7.03
CA LYS A 142 20.81 2.81 5.81
C LYS A 142 22.22 2.20 5.80
N ARG A 143 22.97 2.36 6.90
CA ARG A 143 24.36 1.85 7.03
C ARG A 143 24.43 0.31 7.02
N TRP A 144 23.38 -0.35 7.51
CA TRP A 144 23.29 -1.81 7.54
C TRP A 144 22.87 -2.35 6.17
N LEU A 145 21.91 -1.68 5.51
CA LEU A 145 21.41 -2.01 4.18
C LEU A 145 22.52 -1.98 3.12
N GLU A 146 23.42 -1.01 3.20
CA GLU A 146 24.58 -0.90 2.29
C GLU A 146 25.54 -2.11 2.36
N ARG A 147 25.50 -2.90 3.45
CA ARG A 147 26.34 -4.09 3.66
C ARG A 147 25.66 -5.40 3.24
N LEU A 148 24.37 -5.37 2.93
CA LEU A 148 23.62 -6.58 2.57
C LEU A 148 23.75 -6.88 1.08
N SER A 149 24.02 -8.15 0.75
CA SER A 149 23.86 -8.61 -0.63
C SER A 149 22.39 -8.54 -1.06
N GLY A 150 22.13 -8.39 -2.36
CA GLY A 150 20.76 -8.37 -2.89
C GLY A 150 19.95 -9.63 -2.59
N ARG A 151 20.60 -10.78 -2.34
CA ARG A 151 19.93 -12.01 -1.88
C ARG A 151 19.49 -11.91 -0.42
N GLN A 152 20.38 -11.44 0.46
CA GLN A 152 20.07 -11.25 1.89
C GLN A 152 18.97 -10.21 2.10
N PHE A 153 19.05 -9.07 1.40
CA PHE A 153 18.01 -8.04 1.47
C PHE A 153 16.64 -8.58 1.05
N ARG A 154 16.57 -9.26 -0.11
CA ARG A 154 15.31 -9.87 -0.57
C ARG A 154 14.79 -10.92 0.39
N GLY A 155 15.66 -11.78 0.91
CA GLY A 155 15.29 -12.80 1.90
C GLY A 155 14.71 -12.18 3.17
N LEU A 156 15.33 -11.12 3.70
CA LEU A 156 14.87 -10.41 4.88
C LEU A 156 13.49 -9.77 4.65
N VAL A 157 13.31 -9.05 3.53
CA VAL A 157 12.02 -8.42 3.19
C VAL A 157 10.92 -9.47 3.05
N VAL A 158 11.18 -10.55 2.32
CA VAL A 158 10.22 -11.66 2.16
C VAL A 158 9.86 -12.30 3.51
N ALA A 159 10.85 -12.56 4.37
CA ALA A 159 10.62 -13.14 5.68
C ALA A 159 9.77 -12.20 6.56
N LEU A 160 10.10 -10.91 6.60
CA LEU A 160 9.33 -9.91 7.37
C LEU A 160 7.89 -9.83 6.87
N MET A 161 7.67 -9.76 5.56
CA MET A 161 6.33 -9.73 4.97
C MET A 161 5.54 -10.99 5.29
N ALA A 162 6.16 -12.17 5.16
CA ALA A 162 5.52 -13.44 5.47
C ALA A 162 5.11 -13.54 6.95
N VAL A 163 6.03 -13.22 7.86
CA VAL A 163 5.79 -13.27 9.31
C VAL A 163 4.74 -12.24 9.72
N SER A 164 4.87 -10.99 9.30
CA SER A 164 3.89 -9.95 9.60
C SER A 164 2.51 -10.29 9.06
N GLY A 165 2.43 -10.77 7.81
CA GLY A 165 1.15 -11.18 7.22
C GLY A 165 0.49 -12.34 7.98
N ALA A 166 1.25 -13.36 8.34
CA ALA A 166 0.76 -14.49 9.12
C ALA A 166 0.29 -14.06 10.51
N LEU A 167 1.05 -13.22 11.21
CA LEU A 167 0.68 -12.71 12.53
C LEU A 167 -0.59 -11.85 12.51
N MET A 168 -0.73 -10.98 11.50
CA MET A 168 -1.94 -10.16 11.36
C MET A 168 -3.20 -11.01 11.15
N ILE A 169 -3.11 -12.06 10.34
CA ILE A 169 -4.24 -12.99 10.13
C ILE A 169 -4.50 -13.81 11.40
N TRP A 170 -3.44 -14.33 12.04
CA TRP A 170 -3.54 -15.15 13.24
C TRP A 170 -4.19 -14.41 14.41
N ASN A 171 -3.85 -13.13 14.60
CA ASN A 171 -4.46 -12.29 15.63
C ASN A 171 -5.98 -12.14 15.45
N GLN A 172 -6.49 -12.37 14.24
CA GLN A 172 -7.91 -12.29 13.92
C GLN A 172 -8.60 -13.67 13.85
N HIS A 173 -7.96 -14.75 14.29
CA HIS A 173 -8.52 -16.11 14.18
C HIS A 173 -9.88 -16.27 14.87
N SER A 174 -10.08 -15.64 16.04
CA SER A 174 -11.33 -15.74 16.80
C SER A 174 -12.50 -15.08 16.06
N PHE A 175 -12.24 -13.97 15.37
CA PHE A 175 -13.20 -13.30 14.50
C PHE A 175 -13.52 -14.16 13.26
N VAL A 176 -12.49 -14.73 12.63
CA VAL A 176 -12.65 -15.62 11.46
C VAL A 176 -13.51 -16.84 11.80
N VAL A 177 -13.25 -17.49 12.95
CA VAL A 177 -14.02 -18.65 13.41
C VAL A 177 -15.49 -18.29 13.66
N GLN A 178 -15.75 -17.10 14.22
CA GLN A 178 -17.11 -16.62 14.45
C GLN A 178 -17.85 -16.33 13.14
N ALA A 179 -17.20 -15.65 12.20
CA ALA A 179 -17.77 -15.37 10.87
C ALA A 179 -18.10 -16.66 10.11
N TRP A 180 -17.22 -17.67 10.17
CA TRP A 180 -17.45 -18.98 9.55
C TRP A 180 -18.63 -19.73 10.19
N ARG A 181 -18.76 -19.69 11.52
CA ARG A 181 -19.90 -20.28 12.24
C ARG A 181 -21.22 -19.58 11.94
N ALA A 182 -21.21 -18.28 11.69
CA ALA A 182 -22.41 -17.55 11.30
C ALA A 182 -22.88 -17.93 9.89
N ALA A 183 -21.95 -18.05 8.93
CA ALA A 183 -22.25 -18.44 7.56
C ALA A 183 -22.82 -19.87 7.45
N THR A 184 -22.34 -20.80 8.27
CA THR A 184 -22.80 -22.20 8.30
C THR A 184 -24.11 -22.43 9.06
N ARG A 185 -24.59 -21.44 9.84
CA ARG A 185 -25.92 -21.49 10.50
C ARG A 185 -27.05 -20.96 9.61
N MET A 186 -26.73 -20.32 8.49
CA MET A 186 -27.72 -19.78 7.53
C MET A 186 -27.98 -20.71 6.33
N SER A 187 -27.29 -21.86 6.27
CA SER A 187 -27.48 -22.94 5.31
C SER A 187 -28.15 -24.14 5.96
#